data_AF-M7ZRK8-F1
#
_entry.id   AF-M7ZRK8-F1
#
_cell.length_a   1.000
_cell.length_b   1.000
_cell.length_c   1.000
_cell.angle_alpha   90.00
_cell.angle_beta   90.00
_cell.angle_gamma   90.00
#
_symmetry.space_group_name_H-M   'P 1'
#
loop_
_entity.id
_entity.type
_entity.pdbx_description
1 polymer ?
#
loop_
_entity_poly.entity_id
_entity_poly.type
_entity_poly.pdbx_seq_one_letter_code
_entity_poly.pdbx_strand_id
1 'polypeptide(L)'
;MLRVHGSFPSFSPDAKYLALNGDFFKSPGVTILRADGSKRWVLAKQPNLFYTSWSPSESGVVFTSAGPIFETPKATVRVSRIEFDPSELTDDRGDVDVAVKELTRPEAGNDAFPAVSPCGRRFVLLLSNKIKCLCDYLLSDKVESVTRLDVCRQNPQI
;
A
#
# COMPACT_ATOMS: atom_id res chain seq x y z
N MET A 1 1.61 -11.81 5.89
CA MET A 1 2.51 -11.13 4.94
C MET A 1 3.06 -12.19 3.98
N LEU A 2 2.97 -11.97 2.68
CA LEU A 2 3.64 -12.77 1.66
C LEU A 2 4.89 -12.01 1.19
N ARG A 3 6.07 -12.64 1.22
CA ARG A 3 7.32 -12.08 0.68
C ARG A 3 7.91 -13.08 -0.30
N VAL A 4 8.16 -12.65 -1.53
CA VAL A 4 8.69 -13.49 -2.61
C VAL A 4 9.83 -12.78 -3.29
N HIS A 5 11.04 -13.34 -3.21
CA HIS A 5 12.25 -12.80 -3.86
C HIS A 5 12.46 -11.29 -3.61
N GLY A 6 12.31 -10.85 -2.36
CA GLY A 6 12.44 -9.44 -1.99
C GLY A 6 11.20 -8.57 -2.28
N SER A 7 10.22 -9.06 -3.03
CA SER A 7 8.94 -8.36 -3.21
C SER A 7 7.92 -8.70 -2.11
N PHE A 8 6.99 -7.77 -1.88
CA PHE A 8 5.86 -7.87 -0.96
C PHE A 8 4.56 -7.70 -1.76
N PRO A 9 4.12 -8.77 -2.45
CA PRO A 9 2.97 -8.69 -3.32
C PRO A 9 1.66 -8.64 -2.54
N SER A 10 0.65 -8.04 -3.15
CA SER A 10 -0.74 -8.10 -2.67
C SER A 10 -1.70 -8.37 -3.82
N PHE A 11 -2.73 -9.18 -3.58
CA PHE A 11 -3.77 -9.48 -4.57
C PHE A 11 -4.80 -8.35 -4.65
N SER A 12 -5.29 -8.09 -5.86
CA SER A 12 -6.52 -7.32 -6.04
C SER A 12 -7.70 -8.05 -5.35
N PRO A 13 -8.76 -7.32 -4.98
CA PRO A 13 -9.89 -7.92 -4.26
C PRO A 13 -10.60 -9.02 -5.04
N ASP A 14 -10.58 -8.93 -6.38
CA ASP A 14 -11.14 -9.92 -7.31
C ASP A 14 -10.13 -11.01 -7.73
N ALA A 15 -8.94 -11.02 -7.13
CA ALA A 15 -7.84 -11.96 -7.38
C ALA A 15 -7.33 -12.02 -8.84
N LYS A 16 -7.71 -11.07 -9.71
CA LYS A 16 -7.25 -11.05 -11.11
C LYS A 16 -5.86 -10.45 -11.27
N TYR A 17 -5.38 -9.69 -10.28
CA TYR A 17 -4.13 -8.96 -10.36
C TYR A 17 -3.32 -9.08 -9.08
N LEU A 18 -2.00 -8.89 -9.20
CA LEU A 18 -1.09 -8.67 -8.08
C LEU A 18 -0.45 -7.30 -8.23
N ALA A 19 -0.37 -6.54 -7.14
CA ALA A 19 0.56 -5.42 -7.03
C ALA A 19 1.90 -5.94 -6.49
N LEU A 20 3.00 -5.47 -7.06
CA LEU A 20 4.36 -5.83 -6.63
C LEU A 20 5.22 -4.57 -6.54
N ASN A 21 6.07 -4.50 -5.52
CA ASN A 21 7.15 -3.53 -5.51
C ASN A 21 8.34 -3.97 -6.39
N GLY A 22 9.14 -3.00 -6.80
CA GLY A 22 10.42 -3.22 -7.49
C GLY A 22 11.56 -3.63 -6.58
N ASP A 23 12.78 -3.60 -7.11
CA ASP A 23 14.05 -3.98 -6.45
C ASP A 23 14.55 -2.91 -5.45
N PHE A 24 13.62 -2.23 -4.78
CA PHE A 24 13.83 -1.19 -3.77
C PHE A 24 14.60 0.05 -4.26
N PHE A 25 15.82 -0.09 -4.76
CA PHE A 25 16.71 0.98 -5.19
C PHE A 25 16.57 1.34 -6.67
N LYS A 26 15.80 0.55 -7.44
CA LYS A 26 15.62 0.72 -8.89
C LYS A 26 14.16 0.82 -9.27
N SER A 27 13.93 1.53 -10.37
CA SER A 27 12.65 1.59 -11.07
C SER A 27 12.34 0.27 -11.80
N PRO A 28 11.05 -0.05 -12.01
CA PRO A 28 9.86 0.62 -11.48
C PRO A 28 9.64 0.30 -9.99
N GLY A 29 9.12 1.25 -9.23
CA GLY A 29 8.83 1.07 -7.80
C GLY A 29 7.60 0.22 -7.53
N VAL A 30 6.53 0.37 -8.31
CA VAL A 30 5.30 -0.44 -8.20
C VAL A 30 4.81 -0.84 -9.58
N THR A 31 4.45 -2.12 -9.70
CA THR A 31 3.86 -2.69 -10.91
C THR A 31 2.65 -3.55 -10.59
N ILE A 32 1.70 -3.63 -11.52
CA ILE A 32 0.62 -4.60 -11.51
C ILE A 32 0.96 -5.75 -12.45
N LEU A 33 0.66 -6.96 -12.04
CA LEU A 33 0.77 -8.19 -12.82
C LEU A 33 -0.61 -8.84 -12.91
N ARG A 34 -0.97 -9.41 -14.06
CA ARG A 34 -2.11 -10.32 -14.14
C ARG A 34 -1.82 -11.56 -13.26
N ALA A 35 -2.83 -12.13 -12.60
CA ALA A 35 -2.62 -13.22 -11.65
C ALA A 35 -2.01 -14.49 -12.27
N ASP A 36 -2.20 -14.69 -13.57
CA ASP A 36 -1.58 -15.75 -14.37
C ASP A 36 -0.14 -15.42 -14.83
N GLY A 37 0.37 -14.23 -14.55
CA GLY A 37 1.69 -13.75 -14.96
C GLY A 37 1.83 -13.32 -16.41
N SER A 38 0.76 -13.36 -17.21
CA SER A 38 0.83 -13.12 -18.67
C SER A 38 1.14 -11.68 -19.07
N LYS A 39 0.84 -10.70 -18.19
CA LYS A 39 0.98 -9.27 -18.49
C LYS A 39 1.34 -8.47 -17.25
N ARG A 40 2.18 -7.45 -17.46
CA ARG A 40 2.65 -6.51 -16.44
C ARG A 40 2.45 -5.07 -16.89
N TRP A 41 2.07 -4.20 -15.95
CA TRP A 41 1.96 -2.75 -16.09
C TRP A 41 2.76 -2.04 -15.01
N VAL A 42 3.37 -0.91 -15.35
CA VAL A 42 4.08 -0.04 -14.42
C VAL A 42 3.13 1.05 -13.93
N LEU A 43 2.98 1.16 -12.60
CA LEU A 43 2.18 2.21 -11.96
C LEU A 43 3.07 3.34 -11.45
N ALA A 44 4.22 3.00 -10.86
CA ALA A 44 5.12 3.98 -10.29
C ALA A 44 6.55 3.76 -10.78
N LYS A 45 7.13 4.79 -11.41
CA LYS A 45 8.51 4.74 -11.95
C LYS A 45 9.55 5.12 -10.91
N GLN A 46 9.19 5.79 -9.81
CA GLN A 46 10.14 6.13 -8.75
C GLN A 46 10.60 4.88 -7.98
N PRO A 47 11.87 4.81 -7.53
CA PRO A 47 12.33 3.76 -6.62
C PRO A 47 11.80 4.00 -5.19
N ASN A 48 12.29 3.20 -4.24
CA ASN A 48 12.05 3.30 -2.79
C ASN A 48 10.59 3.14 -2.37
N LEU A 49 9.82 2.41 -3.19
CA LEU A 49 8.48 1.95 -2.85
C LEU A 49 8.54 0.48 -2.47
N PHE A 50 7.87 0.12 -1.38
CA PHE A 50 7.83 -1.25 -0.89
C PHE A 50 6.56 -1.53 -0.12
N TYR A 51 6.21 -2.82 -0.05
CA TYR A 51 5.02 -3.28 0.65
C TYR A 51 3.72 -2.72 0.08
N THR A 52 3.15 -3.46 -0.86
CA THR A 52 1.88 -3.08 -1.49
C THR A 52 0.69 -3.63 -0.71
N SER A 53 -0.40 -2.87 -0.66
CA SER A 53 -1.70 -3.35 -0.21
C SER A 53 -2.80 -2.74 -1.07
N TRP A 54 -3.61 -3.58 -1.72
CA TRP A 54 -4.80 -3.11 -2.42
C TRP A 54 -5.87 -2.58 -1.46
N SER A 55 -6.63 -1.58 -1.91
CA SER A 55 -7.91 -1.24 -1.30
C SER A 55 -8.96 -2.32 -1.65
N PRO A 56 -9.67 -2.90 -0.66
CA PRO A 56 -10.75 -3.83 -0.92
C PRO A 56 -12.07 -3.14 -1.26
N SER A 57 -12.18 -1.83 -1.05
CA SER A 57 -13.41 -1.05 -1.25
C SER A 57 -13.32 -0.02 -2.37
N GLU A 58 -12.12 0.34 -2.80
CA GLU A 58 -11.91 1.34 -3.86
C GLU A 58 -11.21 0.69 -5.05
N SER A 59 -11.88 0.74 -6.21
CA SER A 59 -11.30 0.24 -7.45
C SER A 59 -10.10 1.09 -7.86
N GLY A 60 -9.01 0.46 -8.28
CA GLY A 60 -7.82 1.18 -8.78
C GLY A 60 -6.97 1.86 -7.70
N VAL A 61 -7.06 1.43 -6.44
CA VAL A 61 -6.28 2.02 -5.34
C VAL A 61 -5.32 1.00 -4.73
N VAL A 62 -4.03 1.37 -4.69
CA VAL A 62 -2.96 0.62 -4.04
C VAL A 62 -2.23 1.51 -3.06
N PHE A 63 -2.04 1.03 -1.83
CA PHE A 63 -1.21 1.68 -0.82
C PHE A 63 0.19 1.08 -0.84
N THR A 64 1.22 1.91 -0.64
CA THR A 64 2.62 1.47 -0.55
C THR A 64 3.35 2.24 0.54
N SER A 65 4.38 1.62 1.11
CA SER A 65 5.38 2.37 1.89
C SER A 65 6.33 3.07 0.93
N ALA A 66 6.79 4.26 1.31
CA ALA A 66 7.68 5.11 0.53
C ALA A 66 8.75 5.73 1.43
N GLY A 67 10.01 5.39 1.20
CA GLY A 67 11.12 5.90 2.00
C GLY A 67 12.37 5.03 1.93
N PRO A 68 13.44 5.39 2.64
CA PRO A 68 14.68 4.62 2.67
C PRO A 68 14.46 3.20 3.21
N ILE A 69 15.17 2.23 2.62
CA ILE A 69 15.03 0.80 2.92
C ILE A 69 16.37 0.28 3.45
N PHE A 70 16.33 -0.56 4.49
CA PHE A 70 17.50 -1.02 5.25
C PHE A 70 18.27 0.09 5.99
N GLU A 71 17.60 1.19 6.28
CA GLU A 71 18.12 2.31 7.05
C GLU A 71 17.79 2.20 8.54
N THR A 72 18.31 3.15 9.33
CA THR A 72 18.02 3.20 10.77
C THR A 72 16.51 3.33 11.04
N PRO A 73 16.00 2.86 12.20
CA PRO A 73 14.59 3.01 12.56
C PRO A 73 14.10 4.47 12.67
N LYS A 74 15.03 5.44 12.70
CA LYS A 74 14.72 6.88 12.71
C LYS A 74 14.46 7.44 11.31
N ALA A 75 14.78 6.70 10.25
CA ALA A 75 14.51 7.13 8.89
C ALA A 75 13.01 7.28 8.67
N THR A 76 12.63 8.38 8.02
CA THR A 76 11.24 8.65 7.69
C THR A 76 10.78 7.71 6.58
N VAL A 77 9.74 6.93 6.87
CA VAL A 77 8.99 6.13 5.90
C VAL A 77 7.57 6.65 5.92
N ARG A 78 7.01 6.89 4.74
CA ARG A 78 5.64 7.37 4.58
C ARG A 78 4.79 6.32 3.90
N VAL A 79 3.49 6.55 3.96
CA VAL A 79 2.50 5.76 3.25
C VAL A 79 1.98 6.57 2.10
N SER A 80 2.07 6.03 0.89
CA SER A 80 1.53 6.65 -0.32
C SER A 80 0.31 5.87 -0.80
N ARG A 81 -0.72 6.60 -1.23
CA ARG A 81 -1.86 6.11 -2.01
C ARG A 81 -1.54 6.31 -3.48
N ILE A 82 -1.65 5.26 -4.27
CA ILE A 82 -1.54 5.27 -5.72
C ILE A 82 -2.93 4.97 -6.27
N GLU A 83 -3.43 5.87 -7.10
CA GLU A 83 -4.74 5.79 -7.75
C GLU A 83 -4.54 5.73 -9.25
N PHE A 84 -5.27 4.83 -9.90
CA PHE A 84 -5.25 4.66 -11.35
C PHE A 84 -6.62 4.21 -11.84
N ASP A 85 -6.91 4.40 -13.12
CA ASP A 85 -8.11 3.82 -13.73
C ASP A 85 -7.84 2.34 -14.10
N PRO A 86 -8.56 1.37 -13.51
CA PRO A 86 -8.40 -0.04 -13.85
C PRO A 86 -8.70 -0.36 -15.32
N SER A 87 -9.47 0.49 -16.02
CA SER A 87 -9.73 0.33 -17.44
C SER A 87 -8.48 0.45 -18.30
N GLU A 88 -7.43 1.11 -17.78
CA GLU A 88 -6.12 1.29 -18.42
C GLU A 88 -5.22 0.05 -18.35
N LEU A 89 -5.64 -1.02 -17.65
CA LEU A 89 -4.94 -2.31 -17.62
C LEU A 89 -5.18 -3.13 -18.89
N THR A 90 -4.84 -2.55 -20.04
CA THR A 90 -5.02 -3.11 -21.38
C THR A 90 -3.74 -3.78 -21.90
N ASP A 91 -3.88 -4.71 -22.85
CA ASP A 91 -2.75 -5.51 -23.34
C ASP A 91 -1.79 -4.73 -24.27
N ASP A 92 -2.22 -3.58 -24.81
CA ASP A 92 -1.46 -2.74 -25.74
C ASP A 92 -0.51 -1.73 -25.07
N ARG A 93 -0.58 -1.57 -23.74
CA ARG A 93 0.31 -0.66 -22.98
C ARG A 93 1.09 -1.36 -21.88
N GLY A 94 2.15 -0.70 -21.41
CA GLY A 94 3.02 -1.20 -20.34
C GLY A 94 3.14 -0.25 -19.14
N ASP A 95 2.69 0.99 -19.29
CA ASP A 95 2.65 2.01 -18.25
C ASP A 95 1.19 2.46 -18.06
N VAL A 96 0.84 2.83 -16.84
CA VAL A 96 -0.47 3.37 -16.46
C VAL A 96 -0.25 4.73 -15.80
N ASP A 97 -1.06 5.71 -16.19
CA ASP A 97 -1.05 7.02 -15.54
C ASP A 97 -1.67 6.92 -14.15
N VAL A 98 -1.00 7.50 -13.16
CA VAL A 98 -1.40 7.41 -11.75
C VAL A 98 -1.41 8.76 -11.07
N ALA A 99 -2.31 8.93 -10.11
CA ALA A 99 -2.21 9.96 -9.09
C ALA A 99 -1.57 9.38 -7.82
N VAL A 100 -0.61 10.09 -7.24
CA VAL A 100 0.07 9.68 -6.01
C VAL A 100 -0.18 10.70 -4.91
N LYS A 101 -0.63 10.24 -3.75
CA LYS A 101 -0.90 11.06 -2.56
C LYS A 101 -0.21 10.48 -1.34
N GLU A 102 0.62 11.29 -0.68
CA GLU A 102 1.20 10.93 0.62
C GLU A 102 0.14 11.05 1.71
N LEU A 103 -0.07 9.97 2.46
CA LEU A 103 -1.09 9.88 3.51
C LEU A 103 -0.54 10.25 4.89
N THR A 104 0.75 10.03 5.12
CA THR A 104 1.42 10.35 6.39
C THR A 104 2.36 11.53 6.24
N ARG A 105 2.50 12.33 7.30
CA ARG A 105 3.38 13.49 7.32
C ARG A 105 4.82 13.07 7.58
N PRO A 106 5.84 13.78 7.07
CA PRO A 106 7.25 13.43 7.31
C PRO A 106 7.63 13.33 8.79
N GLU A 107 6.99 14.13 9.64
CA GLU A 107 7.24 14.20 11.09
C GLU A 107 6.66 13.01 11.86
N ALA A 108 5.84 12.17 11.21
CA ALA A 108 5.32 10.94 11.81
C ALA A 108 6.42 9.89 12.04
N GLY A 109 7.56 10.03 11.35
CA GLY A 109 8.70 9.13 11.47
C GLY A 109 8.59 7.94 10.52
N ASN A 110 8.73 6.73 11.05
CA ASN A 110 8.72 5.51 10.25
C ASN A 110 7.32 4.88 10.25
N ASP A 111 6.51 5.27 9.27
CA ASP A 111 5.17 4.78 9.02
C ASP A 111 5.20 3.86 7.80
N ALA A 112 5.23 2.55 8.06
CA ALA A 112 5.41 1.55 7.03
C ALA A 112 4.35 0.45 7.10
N PHE A 113 4.37 -0.42 6.09
CA PHE A 113 3.60 -1.65 6.02
C PHE A 113 2.08 -1.44 6.14
N PRO A 114 1.48 -0.72 5.18
CA PRO A 114 0.03 -0.53 5.13
C PRO A 114 -0.73 -1.84 5.03
N ALA A 115 -1.78 -1.99 5.85
CA ALA A 115 -2.70 -3.12 5.78
C ALA A 115 -4.14 -2.62 5.87
N VAL A 116 -4.98 -3.02 4.92
CA VAL A 116 -6.40 -2.66 4.91
C VAL A 116 -7.23 -3.79 5.52
N SER A 117 -8.22 -3.45 6.33
CA SER A 117 -9.20 -4.43 6.82
C SER A 117 -10.02 -5.01 5.65
N PRO A 118 -10.49 -6.27 5.71
CA PRO A 118 -11.22 -6.90 4.61
C PRO A 118 -12.47 -6.13 4.13
N CYS A 119 -13.13 -5.40 5.03
CA CYS A 119 -14.31 -4.60 4.70
C CYS A 119 -13.97 -3.18 4.18
N GLY A 120 -12.70 -2.82 4.06
CA GLY A 120 -12.23 -1.51 3.57
C GLY A 120 -12.41 -0.35 4.54
N ARG A 121 -13.09 -0.54 5.67
CA ARG A 121 -13.43 0.55 6.61
C ARG A 121 -12.30 0.99 7.52
N ARG A 122 -11.29 0.16 7.70
CA ARG A 122 -10.15 0.40 8.61
C ARG A 122 -8.83 0.17 7.88
N PHE A 123 -7.84 0.98 8.25
CA PHE A 123 -6.48 0.90 7.76
C PHE A 123 -5.52 0.80 8.95
N VAL A 124 -4.54 -0.07 8.87
CA VAL A 124 -3.54 -0.29 9.92
C VAL A 124 -2.16 -0.03 9.33
N LEU A 125 -1.31 0.62 10.11
CA LEU A 125 0.07 0.88 9.78
C LEU A 125 0.98 0.42 10.93
N LEU A 126 2.16 -0.08 10.57
CA LEU A 126 3.21 -0.38 11.54
C LEU A 126 4.10 0.87 11.66
N LEU A 127 4.04 1.48 12.84
CA LEU A 127 4.88 2.61 13.21
C LEU A 127 6.01 2.10 14.08
N SER A 128 7.25 2.53 13.88
CA SER A 128 8.32 2.60 14.90
C SER A 128 8.12 1.75 16.19
N ASN A 129 8.03 0.42 16.05
CA ASN A 129 7.80 -0.57 17.11
C ASN A 129 6.51 -0.46 17.96
N LYS A 130 5.45 0.20 17.46
CA LYS A 130 4.09 0.20 18.03
C LYS A 130 3.06 -0.01 16.91
N ILE A 131 2.19 -1.01 17.06
CA ILE A 131 1.00 -1.18 16.21
C ILE A 131 0.05 -0.03 16.53
N LYS A 132 -0.35 0.76 15.52
CA LYS A 132 -1.45 1.71 15.65
C LYS A 132 -2.51 1.40 14.58
N CYS A 133 -3.74 1.19 15.01
CA CYS A 133 -4.91 1.10 14.14
C CYS A 133 -5.47 2.50 13.90
N LEU A 134 -5.71 2.87 12.64
CA LEU A 134 -6.40 4.09 12.28
C LEU A 134 -7.87 3.72 12.01
N CYS A 135 -8.79 4.14 12.89
CA CYS A 135 -10.20 3.73 12.79
C CYS A 135 -11.12 4.64 11.98
N ASP A 136 -10.74 5.85 11.58
CA ASP A 136 -11.61 6.70 10.76
C ASP A 136 -10.85 7.18 9.52
N TYR A 137 -10.92 6.40 8.44
CA TYR A 137 -10.48 6.82 7.11
C TYR A 137 -11.69 6.94 6.20
N LEU A 138 -12.53 7.95 6.44
CA LEU A 138 -13.38 8.47 5.38
C LEU A 138 -12.64 9.62 4.71
N LEU A 139 -11.95 9.30 3.62
CA LEU A 139 -11.88 10.09 2.38
C LEU A 139 -11.95 11.63 2.54
N SER A 140 -11.14 12.23 3.41
CA SER A 140 -10.93 13.69 3.41
C SER A 140 -9.50 14.03 3.81
N ASP A 141 -9.04 15.14 3.28
CA ASP A 141 -7.63 15.45 3.10
C ASP A 141 -6.83 15.55 4.40
N LYS A 142 -5.86 14.64 4.53
CA LYS A 142 -4.77 14.56 5.53
C LYS A 142 -5.12 13.85 6.83
N VAL A 143 -4.31 12.84 7.18
CA VAL A 143 -4.26 12.24 8.51
C VAL A 143 -3.60 13.24 9.45
N GLU A 144 -4.39 13.82 10.36
CA GLU A 144 -3.89 14.83 11.30
C GLU A 144 -3.45 14.25 12.64
N SER A 145 -3.95 13.08 13.05
CA SER A 145 -3.45 12.40 14.25
C SER A 145 -3.86 10.92 14.31
N VAL A 146 -2.99 10.10 14.90
CA VAL A 146 -3.21 8.67 15.09
C VAL A 146 -3.59 8.41 16.54
N THR A 147 -4.86 8.13 16.80
CA THR A 147 -5.33 7.72 18.12
C THR A 147 -5.03 6.23 18.33
N ARG A 148 -4.48 5.90 19.50
CA ARG A 148 -4.29 4.51 19.95
C ARG A 148 -5.68 3.86 20.05
N LEU A 149 -5.87 2.70 19.44
CA LEU A 149 -7.10 1.93 19.62
C LEU A 149 -6.81 0.56 20.21
N ASP A 150 -7.63 0.24 21.22
CA ASP A 150 -7.64 -1.03 21.91
C ASP A 150 -7.84 -2.19 20.95
N VAL A 151 -7.16 -3.28 21.28
CA VAL A 151 -7.24 -4.58 20.62
C VAL A 151 -8.71 -4.89 20.33
N CYS A 152 -9.04 -5.14 19.05
CA CYS A 152 -10.33 -5.68 18.65
C CYS A 152 -10.64 -6.90 19.51
N ARG A 153 -11.48 -6.74 20.55
CA ARG A 153 -12.16 -7.88 21.15
C ARG A 153 -13.04 -8.44 20.04
N GLN A 154 -12.68 -9.63 19.56
CA GLN A 154 -13.61 -10.48 18.84
C GLN A 154 -14.85 -10.59 19.74
N ASN A 155 -15.99 -10.11 19.25
CA ASN A 155 -17.25 -10.38 19.89
C ASN A 155 -17.61 -11.83 19.53
N PRO A 156 -17.56 -12.80 20.48
CA PRO A 156 -18.07 -14.13 20.22
C PRO A 156 -19.58 -14.05 20.46
N GLN A 157 -20.35 -13.91 19.38
CA GLN A 157 -21.79 -14.15 19.47
C GLN A 157 -22.01 -15.62 19.09
N ILE A 158 -22.07 -16.45 20.12
CA ILE A 158 -22.96 -17.62 20.20
C ILE A 158 -24.11 -17.18 21.11
#